data_AF-A0A1C6TF97-F1
#
_entry.id   AF-A0A1C6TF97-F1
#
_cell.length_a   1.000
_cell.length_b   1.000
_cell.length_c   1.000
_cell.angle_alpha   90.00
_cell.angle_beta   90.00
_cell.angle_gamma   90.00
#
_symmetry.space_group_name_H-M   'P 1'
#
loop_
_entity.id
_entity.type
_entity.pdbx_description
1 polymer ?
#
loop_
_entity_poly.entity_id
_entity_poly.type
_entity_poly.pdbx_seq_one_letter_code
_entity_poly.pdbx_strand_id
1 'polypeptide(L)'
;MVFPSVSAGAGRDPWSEDGPPAGFPPPRTGPDLDDFVAPRKRRGPRRFRIGGPSVYRPDEVDDDDDDEFDEEEIEPVEVNKRLSLTVAGFALLLGLGLVLAAQTTGPGHRLPFAIVIFGVQLLFVLAWTMATRPPALLVVALVGAATAATADTVAVRSAEARLVPLLYVAAGGFVVTVLGQLVRQADRRRVTDSFRTNLLVVAGVVGFATLLPLSRIPAGTQTITVGLTATALALTVARITDAVLPWPRLAPQVPRGAAGVVLGAMLGTLTSGVLGSFLVGFTPTSAALVGLVAAATAVLADLAVGYAEAGRLMAGEPPTFWIARHMQGPLGGIALAAPAAYLMCVLFL
;
A
#
# COMPACT_ATOMS: atom_id res chain seq x y z
N MET A 1 4.70 69.33 17.08
CA MET A 1 4.54 70.13 15.84
C MET A 1 4.70 69.15 14.68
N VAL A 2 3.66 68.89 13.89
CA VAL A 2 3.23 69.68 12.70
C VAL A 2 4.14 69.39 11.50
N PHE A 3 3.60 68.68 10.50
CA PHE A 3 4.17 68.54 9.16
C PHE A 3 3.92 69.81 8.33
N PRO A 4 4.84 70.15 7.41
CA PRO A 4 4.53 70.12 5.97
C PRO A 4 5.76 69.66 5.13
N SER A 5 5.75 69.49 3.79
CA SER A 5 4.72 69.09 2.82
C SER A 5 5.39 68.79 1.45
N VAL A 6 4.67 68.08 0.57
CA VAL A 6 4.73 68.06 -0.92
C VAL A 6 4.96 69.45 -1.57
N SER A 7 5.34 69.64 -2.85
CA SER A 7 5.54 68.80 -4.07
C SER A 7 6.49 69.57 -5.06
N ALA A 8 6.74 69.32 -6.37
CA ALA A 8 6.18 68.46 -7.43
C ALA A 8 7.21 68.25 -8.60
N GLY A 9 6.86 67.50 -9.65
CA GLY A 9 7.62 67.43 -10.93
C GLY A 9 7.74 66.00 -11.52
N ALA A 10 6.69 65.40 -12.09
CA ALA A 10 6.15 65.60 -13.44
C ALA A 10 6.89 64.82 -14.55
N GLY A 11 6.26 63.75 -15.05
CA GLY A 11 6.74 62.90 -16.15
C GLY A 11 5.87 61.66 -16.30
N ARG A 12 5.01 61.62 -17.32
CA ARG A 12 4.15 60.47 -17.68
C ARG A 12 4.72 59.76 -18.91
N ASP A 13 4.45 58.45 -19.00
CA ASP A 13 3.95 57.68 -20.16
C ASP A 13 3.87 58.42 -21.52
N PRO A 14 4.17 57.75 -22.68
CA PRO A 14 3.63 56.42 -22.97
C PRO A 14 4.51 55.41 -23.76
N TRP A 15 3.98 54.19 -23.82
CA TRP A 15 4.06 53.17 -24.89
C TRP A 15 5.00 53.45 -26.08
N SER A 16 6.06 52.63 -26.22
CA SER A 16 6.82 52.49 -27.46
C SER A 16 6.17 51.45 -28.39
N GLU A 17 5.32 51.92 -29.32
CA GLU A 17 4.74 51.09 -30.39
C GLU A 17 5.75 50.89 -31.55
N ASP A 18 6.73 50.00 -31.35
CA ASP A 18 7.62 49.52 -32.43
C ASP A 18 7.41 48.02 -32.69
N GLY A 19 6.48 47.72 -33.61
CA GLY A 19 6.27 46.35 -34.11
C GLY A 19 7.37 45.94 -35.12
N PRO A 20 7.79 44.66 -35.14
CA PRO A 20 8.81 44.21 -36.08
C PRO A 20 8.33 44.30 -37.54
N PRO A 21 9.20 44.71 -38.49
CA PRO A 21 8.81 44.90 -39.89
C PRO A 21 8.42 43.58 -40.57
N ALA A 22 7.33 43.62 -41.33
CA ALA A 22 6.89 42.48 -42.13
C ALA A 22 7.82 42.23 -43.33
N GLY A 23 8.22 40.97 -43.56
CA GLY A 23 8.95 40.61 -44.79
C GLY A 23 9.63 39.24 -44.85
N PHE A 24 9.97 38.60 -43.72
CA PHE A 24 10.75 37.34 -43.72
C PHE A 24 10.12 36.22 -42.88
N PRO A 25 10.08 34.97 -43.38
CA PRO A 25 9.66 33.81 -42.59
C PRO A 25 10.80 33.33 -41.65
N PRO A 26 10.48 32.72 -40.50
CA PRO A 26 11.48 32.20 -39.57
C PRO A 26 12.21 30.95 -40.11
N PRO A 27 13.45 30.66 -39.65
CA PRO A 27 14.23 29.53 -40.14
C PRO A 27 13.63 28.16 -39.79
N ARG A 28 13.78 27.20 -40.71
CA ARG A 28 13.41 25.79 -40.54
C ARG A 28 14.65 24.98 -40.13
N THR A 29 14.65 24.36 -38.94
CA THR A 29 15.72 23.45 -38.48
C THR A 29 15.15 22.32 -37.64
N GLY A 30 15.25 21.07 -38.12
CA GLY A 30 14.70 19.86 -37.49
C GLY A 30 14.17 18.93 -38.57
N PRO A 31 14.50 17.62 -38.55
CA PRO A 31 14.49 16.79 -39.76
C PRO A 31 13.10 16.27 -40.17
N ASP A 32 12.94 16.09 -41.48
CA ASP A 32 11.77 15.42 -42.06
C ASP A 32 11.81 13.90 -41.77
N LEU A 33 10.65 13.35 -41.42
CA LEU A 33 10.33 11.93 -41.48
C LEU A 33 8.92 11.80 -42.05
N ASP A 34 8.81 12.01 -43.37
CA ASP A 34 7.66 11.55 -44.14
C ASP A 34 7.68 10.02 -44.21
N ASP A 35 7.00 9.36 -43.28
CA ASP A 35 6.52 8.00 -43.48
C ASP A 35 5.31 7.67 -42.60
N PHE A 36 4.58 6.60 -42.96
CA PHE A 36 3.33 6.13 -42.31
C PHE A 36 2.11 7.03 -42.41
N VAL A 37 1.57 7.13 -43.64
CA VAL A 37 0.19 7.56 -43.90
C VAL A 37 -0.82 6.61 -43.20
N ALA A 38 -1.62 7.13 -42.27
CA ALA A 38 -2.80 6.45 -41.74
C ALA A 38 -3.95 7.46 -41.46
N PRO A 39 -5.19 7.22 -41.95
CA PRO A 39 -6.24 8.22 -41.93
C PRO A 39 -6.94 8.34 -40.56
N ARG A 40 -6.51 9.32 -39.73
CA ARG A 40 -7.24 9.73 -38.51
C ARG A 40 -8.64 10.27 -38.84
N LYS A 41 -9.67 9.43 -38.72
CA LYS A 41 -11.09 9.86 -38.76
C LYS A 41 -11.36 10.93 -37.69
N ARG A 42 -11.62 12.18 -38.12
CA ARG A 42 -12.05 13.28 -37.25
C ARG A 42 -13.43 12.98 -36.64
N ARG A 43 -13.48 12.52 -35.38
CA ARG A 43 -14.72 12.54 -34.58
C ARG A 43 -14.95 13.96 -34.07
N GLY A 44 -15.90 14.68 -34.67
CA GLY A 44 -16.32 16.01 -34.20
C GLY A 44 -17.09 15.96 -32.87
N PRO A 45 -17.21 17.08 -32.15
CA PRO A 45 -17.89 17.12 -30.85
C PRO A 45 -19.40 16.85 -31.01
N ARG A 46 -19.89 15.77 -30.41
CA ARG A 46 -21.33 15.48 -30.32
C ARG A 46 -22.00 16.54 -29.44
N ARG A 47 -22.87 17.37 -30.04
CA ARG A 47 -23.81 18.22 -29.27
C ARG A 47 -24.84 17.33 -28.59
N PHE A 48 -25.05 17.50 -27.29
CA PHE A 48 -26.24 16.96 -26.62
C PHE A 48 -27.50 17.57 -27.24
N ARG A 49 -28.46 16.74 -27.65
CA ARG A 49 -29.79 17.17 -28.10
C ARG A 49 -30.82 16.69 -27.09
N ILE A 50 -31.39 17.63 -26.35
CA ILE A 50 -32.44 17.38 -25.35
C ILE A 50 -33.80 17.41 -26.05
N GLY A 51 -34.71 16.52 -25.63
CA GLY A 51 -36.15 16.67 -25.84
C GLY A 51 -36.72 16.08 -27.13
N GLY A 52 -37.44 14.97 -26.99
CA GLY A 52 -38.42 14.44 -27.94
C GLY A 52 -39.41 13.56 -27.16
N PRO A 53 -40.73 13.69 -27.34
CA PRO A 53 -41.70 13.00 -26.49
C PRO A 53 -41.82 11.51 -26.82
N SER A 54 -42.01 10.69 -25.78
CA SER A 54 -42.20 9.24 -25.89
C SER A 54 -43.58 8.89 -26.45
N VAL A 55 -43.61 8.22 -27.60
CA VAL A 55 -44.78 7.45 -28.05
C VAL A 55 -44.65 6.05 -27.48
N TYR A 56 -45.47 5.73 -26.48
CA TYR A 56 -45.58 4.37 -25.95
C TYR A 56 -46.41 3.51 -26.91
N ARG A 57 -45.84 2.40 -27.36
CA ARG A 57 -46.51 1.38 -28.16
C ARG A 57 -46.13 0.02 -27.56
N PRO A 58 -47.09 -0.74 -26.98
CA PRO A 58 -46.86 -2.14 -26.61
C PRO A 58 -46.92 -3.03 -27.86
N ASP A 59 -46.73 -4.32 -27.65
CA ASP A 59 -46.86 -5.40 -28.63
C ASP A 59 -45.74 -5.44 -29.69
N GLU A 60 -44.59 -5.97 -29.29
CA GLU A 60 -44.09 -7.27 -29.79
C GLU A 60 -43.07 -7.83 -28.77
N VAL A 61 -43.07 -9.15 -28.56
CA VAL A 61 -42.12 -9.87 -27.69
C VAL A 61 -41.36 -10.82 -28.59
N ASP A 62 -40.20 -10.38 -29.06
CA ASP A 62 -39.23 -11.25 -29.73
C ASP A 62 -38.43 -11.97 -28.64
N ASP A 63 -38.68 -13.27 -28.46
CA ASP A 63 -37.98 -14.16 -27.50
C ASP A 63 -36.59 -14.61 -28.05
N ASP A 64 -35.88 -13.74 -28.78
CA ASP A 64 -34.64 -14.05 -29.52
C ASP A 64 -33.46 -13.06 -29.27
N ASP A 65 -33.56 -12.18 -28.27
CA ASP A 65 -32.39 -11.44 -27.72
C ASP A 65 -31.61 -12.34 -26.74
N ASP A 66 -30.98 -13.39 -27.27
CA ASP A 66 -29.83 -14.04 -26.62
C ASP A 66 -28.66 -13.02 -26.63
N ASP A 67 -28.67 -12.11 -25.65
CA ASP A 67 -27.56 -11.22 -25.32
C ASP A 67 -26.36 -12.08 -24.86
N GLU A 68 -25.64 -12.67 -25.83
CA GLU A 68 -24.23 -13.01 -25.67
C GLU A 68 -23.50 -11.70 -25.37
N PHE A 69 -23.42 -11.35 -24.08
CA PHE A 69 -22.53 -10.33 -23.58
C PHE A 69 -21.12 -10.71 -24.05
N ASP A 70 -20.62 -10.02 -25.08
CA ASP A 70 -19.22 -10.04 -25.50
C ASP A 70 -18.35 -9.81 -24.25
N GLU A 71 -17.87 -10.89 -23.62
CA GLU A 71 -16.96 -10.82 -22.49
C GLU A 71 -15.63 -10.27 -23.04
N GLU A 72 -15.48 -8.93 -23.06
CA GLU A 72 -14.29 -8.22 -23.55
C GLU A 72 -13.03 -8.94 -23.04
N GLU A 73 -12.32 -9.70 -23.90
CA GLU A 73 -11.34 -10.69 -23.45
C GLU A 73 -10.19 -10.00 -22.72
N ILE A 74 -10.24 -9.95 -21.38
CA ILE A 74 -9.41 -9.04 -20.59
C ILE A 74 -7.96 -9.53 -20.60
N GLU A 75 -7.16 -8.93 -21.50
CA GLU A 75 -5.77 -9.31 -21.77
C GLU A 75 -4.99 -9.61 -20.47
N PRO A 76 -4.50 -10.84 -20.27
CA PRO A 76 -4.00 -11.29 -18.98
C PRO A 76 -2.61 -10.71 -18.67
N VAL A 77 -2.59 -9.57 -17.95
CA VAL A 77 -1.42 -8.78 -17.52
C VAL A 77 -0.14 -9.62 -17.38
N GLU A 78 0.92 -9.26 -18.10
CA GLU A 78 2.19 -10.01 -18.09
C GLU A 78 2.91 -9.95 -16.73
N VAL A 79 3.41 -11.09 -16.27
CA VAL A 79 4.17 -11.18 -15.01
C VAL A 79 5.66 -10.92 -15.27
N ASN A 80 6.12 -9.71 -14.92
CA ASN A 80 7.54 -9.38 -14.96
C ASN A 80 8.31 -10.19 -13.89
N LYS A 81 8.97 -11.26 -14.34
CA LYS A 81 9.69 -12.22 -13.48
C LYS A 81 10.77 -11.57 -12.61
N ARG A 82 11.53 -10.60 -13.16
CA ARG A 82 12.61 -9.90 -12.43
C ARG A 82 12.04 -9.08 -11.26
N LEU A 83 10.91 -8.40 -11.51
CA LEU A 83 10.18 -7.66 -10.49
C LEU A 83 9.67 -8.59 -9.38
N SER A 84 8.99 -9.70 -9.71
CA SER A 84 8.48 -10.61 -8.68
C SER A 84 9.60 -11.22 -7.82
N LEU A 85 10.74 -11.58 -8.43
CA LEU A 85 11.94 -12.03 -7.69
C LEU A 85 12.53 -10.93 -6.79
N THR A 86 12.45 -9.65 -7.18
CA THR A 86 12.87 -8.51 -6.34
C THR A 86 11.96 -8.37 -5.11
N VAL A 87 10.65 -8.57 -5.28
CA VAL A 87 9.69 -8.57 -4.15
C VAL A 87 9.91 -9.79 -3.24
N ALA A 88 10.21 -10.95 -3.81
CA ALA A 88 10.58 -12.15 -3.04
C ALA A 88 11.82 -11.90 -2.17
N GLY A 89 12.88 -11.33 -2.76
CA GLY A 89 14.10 -10.96 -2.03
C GLY A 89 13.84 -9.92 -0.95
N PHE A 90 13.01 -8.91 -1.21
CA PHE A 90 12.62 -7.92 -0.20
C PHE A 90 11.83 -8.55 0.96
N ALA A 91 10.87 -9.43 0.69
CA ALA A 91 10.10 -10.14 1.71
C ALA A 91 11.01 -11.00 2.60
N LEU A 92 11.94 -11.74 1.99
CA LEU A 92 12.92 -12.57 2.70
C LEU A 92 13.84 -11.72 3.59
N LEU A 93 14.42 -10.64 3.06
CA LEU A 93 15.32 -9.76 3.80
C LEU A 93 14.61 -9.02 4.94
N LEU A 94 13.39 -8.54 4.72
CA LEU A 94 12.59 -7.86 5.73
C LEU A 94 12.23 -8.81 6.88
N GLY A 95 11.76 -10.02 6.56
CA GLY A 95 11.43 -11.03 7.56
C GLY A 95 12.65 -11.53 8.34
N LEU A 96 13.74 -11.86 7.64
CA LEU A 96 15.01 -12.26 8.27
C LEU A 96 15.59 -11.16 9.16
N GLY A 97 15.56 -9.90 8.70
CA GLY A 97 16.00 -8.74 9.47
C GLY A 97 15.19 -8.56 10.76
N LEU A 98 13.87 -8.73 10.71
CA LEU A 98 13.00 -8.69 11.89
C LEU A 98 13.23 -9.86 12.85
N VAL A 99 13.45 -11.08 12.35
CA VAL A 99 13.78 -12.25 13.18
C VAL A 99 15.13 -12.07 13.87
N LEU A 100 16.17 -11.64 13.14
CA LEU A 100 17.49 -11.37 13.72
C LEU A 100 17.41 -10.23 14.75
N ALA A 101 16.68 -9.15 14.46
CA ALA A 101 16.48 -8.06 15.43
C ALA A 101 15.74 -8.52 16.69
N ALA A 102 14.73 -9.39 16.56
CA ALA A 102 14.04 -9.98 17.72
C ALA A 102 15.02 -10.78 18.60
N GLN A 103 15.94 -11.54 17.99
CA GLN A 103 16.99 -12.29 18.71
C GLN A 103 18.02 -11.38 19.42
N THR A 104 18.16 -10.10 19.03
CA THR A 104 18.96 -9.12 19.80
C THR A 104 18.27 -8.60 21.08
N THR A 105 17.02 -8.99 21.33
CA THR A 105 16.23 -8.51 22.50
C THR A 105 16.63 -9.24 23.78
N GLY A 106 17.72 -8.78 24.42
CA GLY A 106 18.10 -9.26 25.75
C GLY A 106 17.27 -8.64 26.89
N PRO A 107 17.29 -9.21 28.12
CA PRO A 107 16.84 -8.53 29.32
C PRO A 107 17.48 -7.14 29.44
N GLY A 108 16.65 -6.11 29.67
CA GLY A 108 17.05 -4.69 29.65
C GLY A 108 17.31 -4.11 28.24
N HIS A 109 17.78 -4.90 27.29
CA HIS A 109 18.27 -4.46 25.99
C HIS A 109 17.19 -4.49 24.90
N ARG A 110 16.10 -3.72 25.12
CA ARG A 110 14.92 -3.66 24.22
C ARG A 110 15.05 -2.64 23.09
N LEU A 111 15.93 -1.64 23.24
CA LEU A 111 16.07 -0.53 22.29
C LEU A 111 16.50 -0.95 20.87
N PRO A 112 17.43 -1.92 20.65
CA PRO A 112 17.82 -2.32 19.29
C PRO A 112 16.64 -2.83 18.45
N PHE A 113 15.82 -3.71 19.03
CA PHE A 113 14.63 -4.24 18.35
C PHE A 113 13.58 -3.15 18.10
N ALA A 114 13.34 -2.24 19.07
CA ALA A 114 12.46 -1.09 18.87
C ALA A 114 12.96 -0.14 17.75
N ILE A 115 14.27 0.09 17.63
CA ILE A 115 14.83 0.91 16.53
C ILE A 115 14.60 0.23 15.16
N VAL A 116 14.70 -1.10 15.07
CA VAL A 116 14.41 -1.83 13.83
C VAL A 116 12.91 -1.81 13.51
N ILE A 117 12.04 -2.01 14.50
CA ILE A 117 10.59 -1.92 14.34
C ILE A 117 10.19 -0.52 13.86
N PHE A 118 10.69 0.55 14.51
CA PHE A 118 10.47 1.93 14.09
C PHE A 118 10.98 2.21 12.66
N GLY A 119 12.14 1.64 12.27
CA GLY A 119 12.64 1.74 10.90
C GLY A 119 11.71 1.10 9.86
N VAL A 120 11.19 -0.10 10.16
CA VAL A 120 10.21 -0.80 9.30
C VAL A 120 8.86 -0.09 9.28
N GLN A 121 8.44 0.49 10.40
CA GLN A 121 7.25 1.34 10.52
C GLN A 121 7.35 2.60 9.65
N LEU A 122 8.49 3.31 9.67
CA LEU A 122 8.70 4.46 8.78
C LEU A 122 8.72 4.03 7.31
N LEU A 123 9.31 2.87 6.99
CA LEU A 123 9.29 2.30 5.64
C LEU A 123 7.87 1.96 5.17
N PHE A 124 7.03 1.44 6.08
CA PHE A 124 5.59 1.21 5.84
C PHE A 124 4.85 2.52 5.56
N VAL A 125 4.99 3.53 6.43
CA VAL A 125 4.38 4.86 6.25
C VAL A 125 4.80 5.46 4.90
N LEU A 126 6.09 5.37 4.53
CA LEU A 126 6.61 5.88 3.27
C LEU A 126 6.05 5.14 2.06
N ALA A 127 6.10 3.80 2.04
CA ALA A 127 5.59 2.98 0.94
C ALA A 127 4.08 3.22 0.70
N TRP A 128 3.29 3.23 1.78
CA TRP A 128 1.85 3.46 1.67
C TRP A 128 1.52 4.88 1.23
N THR A 129 2.17 5.92 1.76
CA THR A 129 1.91 7.31 1.36
C THR A 129 2.38 7.63 -0.07
N MET A 130 3.51 7.06 -0.52
CA MET A 130 3.98 7.23 -1.91
C MET A 130 3.14 6.51 -2.96
N ALA A 131 2.50 5.39 -2.60
CA ALA A 131 1.66 4.61 -3.51
C ALA A 131 0.18 5.03 -3.50
N THR A 132 -0.37 5.46 -2.37
CA THR A 132 -1.74 6.01 -2.29
C THR A 132 -1.78 7.49 -2.68
N ARG A 133 -0.65 8.23 -2.56
CA ARG A 133 -0.52 9.67 -2.83
C ARG A 133 -1.69 10.50 -2.26
N PRO A 134 -2.01 10.39 -0.96
CA PRO A 134 -3.25 10.91 -0.43
C PRO A 134 -3.26 12.45 -0.50
N PRO A 135 -4.43 13.09 -0.68
CA PRO A 135 -4.58 14.56 -0.79
C PRO A 135 -4.00 15.40 0.34
N ALA A 136 -3.56 14.78 1.44
CA ALA A 136 -2.90 15.37 2.59
C ALA A 136 -1.59 14.62 2.96
N LEU A 137 -0.78 14.26 1.96
CA LEU A 137 0.40 13.38 2.10
C LEU A 137 1.27 13.69 3.33
N LEU A 138 1.65 14.97 3.54
CA LEU A 138 2.46 15.36 4.70
C LEU A 138 1.75 15.12 6.03
N VAL A 139 0.42 15.33 6.11
CA VAL A 139 -0.36 15.07 7.33
C VAL A 139 -0.42 13.58 7.62
N VAL A 140 -0.71 12.75 6.60
CA VAL A 140 -0.78 11.28 6.77
C VAL A 140 0.59 10.71 7.13
N ALA A 141 1.67 11.22 6.52
CA ALA A 141 3.04 10.80 6.85
C ALA A 141 3.45 11.21 8.26
N LEU A 142 3.18 12.46 8.67
CA LEU A 142 3.52 12.95 10.01
C LEU A 142 2.70 12.27 11.10
N VAL A 143 1.39 12.09 10.93
CA VAL A 143 0.56 11.37 11.91
C VAL A 143 0.94 9.88 11.94
N GLY A 144 1.25 9.26 10.79
CA GLY A 144 1.77 7.89 10.74
C GLY A 144 3.07 7.73 11.54
N ALA A 145 4.06 8.60 11.31
CA ALA A 145 5.34 8.59 12.01
C ALA A 145 5.24 8.97 13.50
N ALA A 146 4.34 9.89 13.86
CA ALA A 146 4.05 10.20 15.26
C ALA A 146 3.35 9.03 15.98
N THR A 147 2.42 8.35 15.30
CA THR A 147 1.77 7.14 15.81
C THR A 147 2.79 6.02 16.00
N ALA A 148 3.70 5.82 15.04
CA ALA A 148 4.84 4.89 15.12
C ALA A 148 5.67 5.12 16.39
N ALA A 149 6.23 6.32 16.53
CA ALA A 149 7.07 6.70 17.67
C ALA A 149 6.33 6.59 19.02
N THR A 150 5.02 6.91 19.03
CA THR A 150 4.17 6.79 20.23
C THR A 150 3.92 5.32 20.57
N ALA A 151 3.57 4.48 19.60
CA ALA A 151 3.29 3.06 19.79
C ALA A 151 4.53 2.32 20.34
N ASP A 152 5.69 2.56 19.76
CA ASP A 152 6.95 1.96 20.20
C ASP A 152 7.41 2.49 21.56
N THR A 153 7.29 3.81 21.81
CA THR A 153 7.58 4.39 23.12
C THR A 153 6.69 3.81 24.21
N VAL A 154 5.39 3.63 23.93
CA VAL A 154 4.44 2.97 24.84
C VAL A 154 4.81 1.51 25.03
N ALA A 155 5.01 0.74 23.96
CA ALA A 155 5.33 -0.69 24.05
C ALA A 155 6.63 -0.99 24.81
N VAL A 156 7.66 -0.15 24.65
CA VAL A 156 8.94 -0.29 25.38
C VAL A 156 8.80 0.09 26.86
N ARG A 157 8.03 1.16 27.18
CA ARG A 157 7.91 1.72 28.53
C ARG A 157 6.79 1.13 29.39
N SER A 158 5.73 0.56 28.81
CA SER A 158 4.66 -0.09 29.57
C SER A 158 5.22 -1.22 30.44
N ALA A 159 4.95 -1.17 31.75
CA ALA A 159 5.43 -2.20 32.68
C ALA A 159 4.90 -3.61 32.32
N GLU A 160 3.65 -3.68 31.87
CA GLU A 160 2.99 -4.92 31.45
C GLU A 160 3.11 -5.17 29.94
N ALA A 161 3.08 -6.45 29.54
CA ALA A 161 2.96 -6.88 28.16
C ALA A 161 1.49 -7.10 27.79
N ARG A 162 0.80 -6.01 27.40
CA ARG A 162 -0.62 -6.01 27.00
C ARG A 162 -0.82 -5.18 25.73
N LEU A 163 -1.83 -5.53 24.92
CA LEU A 163 -2.22 -4.76 23.73
C LEU A 163 -3.05 -3.50 24.04
N VAL A 164 -3.69 -3.42 25.21
CA VAL A 164 -4.61 -2.32 25.56
C VAL A 164 -3.99 -0.91 25.38
N PRO A 165 -2.72 -0.65 25.78
CA PRO A 165 -2.06 0.63 25.50
C PRO A 165 -1.92 0.93 23.99
N LEU A 166 -1.65 -0.09 23.17
CA LEU A 166 -1.54 0.05 21.71
C LEU A 166 -2.90 0.32 21.05
N LEU A 167 -4.00 -0.23 21.59
CA LEU A 167 -5.35 0.11 21.14
C LEU A 167 -5.69 1.58 21.43
N TYR A 168 -5.26 2.13 22.57
CA TYR A 168 -5.40 3.57 22.84
C TYR A 168 -4.55 4.42 21.89
N VAL A 169 -3.34 3.98 21.51
CA VAL A 169 -2.53 4.69 20.50
C VAL A 169 -3.18 4.65 19.12
N ALA A 170 -3.76 3.52 18.70
CA ALA A 170 -4.51 3.42 17.45
C ALA A 170 -5.72 4.36 17.43
N ALA A 171 -6.53 4.37 18.51
CA ALA A 171 -7.66 5.27 18.65
C ALA A 171 -7.23 6.76 18.68
N GLY A 172 -6.14 7.08 19.38
CA GLY A 172 -5.56 8.41 19.43
C GLY A 172 -5.09 8.91 18.05
N GLY A 173 -4.30 8.10 17.33
CA GLY A 173 -3.83 8.42 15.98
C GLY A 173 -4.98 8.60 14.97
N PHE A 174 -6.03 7.78 15.10
CA PHE A 174 -7.27 7.93 14.34
C PHE A 174 -7.97 9.27 14.61
N VAL A 175 -8.19 9.63 15.89
CA VAL A 175 -8.81 10.91 16.29
C VAL A 175 -7.97 12.11 15.83
N VAL A 176 -6.65 12.04 15.98
CA VAL A 176 -5.73 13.10 15.50
C VAL A 176 -5.87 13.33 14.00
N THR A 177 -6.01 12.27 13.18
CA THR A 177 -6.27 12.46 11.75
C THR A 177 -7.65 13.03 11.47
N VAL A 178 -8.71 12.57 12.15
CA VAL A 178 -10.05 13.14 11.97
C VAL A 178 -10.05 14.64 12.25
N LEU A 179 -9.42 15.07 13.36
CA LEU A 179 -9.24 16.49 13.68
C LEU A 179 -8.38 17.22 12.63
N GLY A 180 -7.28 16.61 12.17
CA GLY A 180 -6.43 17.18 11.12
C GLY A 180 -7.12 17.36 9.76
N GLN A 181 -8.09 16.49 9.43
CA GLN A 181 -8.93 16.64 8.24
C GLN A 181 -10.06 17.66 8.45
N LEU A 182 -10.59 17.81 9.67
CA LEU A 182 -11.62 18.82 9.99
C LEU A 182 -11.06 20.26 10.00
N VAL A 183 -9.82 20.45 10.50
CA VAL A 183 -9.14 21.75 10.49
C VAL A 183 -8.78 22.19 9.06
N ARG A 184 -8.53 21.23 8.15
CA ARG A 184 -8.26 21.54 6.75
C ARG A 184 -9.57 21.71 5.97
N GLN A 185 -9.81 22.89 5.43
CA GLN A 185 -10.94 23.16 4.52
C GLN A 185 -10.75 22.46 3.16
N ALA A 186 -10.81 21.13 3.16
CA ALA A 186 -10.57 20.27 2.01
C ALA A 186 -11.88 19.88 1.31
N ASP A 187 -11.79 19.64 0.00
CA ASP A 187 -12.89 19.21 -0.84
C ASP A 187 -13.49 17.88 -0.30
N ARG A 188 -14.78 17.93 0.09
CA ARG A 188 -15.46 16.86 0.85
C ARG A 188 -15.41 15.50 0.14
N ARG A 189 -15.34 15.51 -1.20
CA ARG A 189 -15.25 14.28 -2.02
C ARG A 189 -13.97 13.47 -1.79
N ARG A 190 -12.90 14.09 -1.29
CA ARG A 190 -11.56 13.48 -1.10
C ARG A 190 -11.23 13.11 0.35
N VAL A 191 -12.19 13.27 1.26
CA VAL A 191 -12.01 12.96 2.70
C VAL A 191 -11.93 11.44 2.91
N THR A 192 -12.81 10.67 2.25
CA THR A 192 -12.89 9.20 2.39
C THR A 192 -11.59 8.49 2.02
N ASP A 193 -10.93 8.90 0.92
CA ASP A 193 -9.67 8.29 0.47
C ASP A 193 -8.52 8.58 1.44
N SER A 194 -8.48 9.83 1.92
CA SER A 194 -7.51 10.28 2.92
C SER A 194 -7.68 9.53 4.25
N PHE A 195 -8.94 9.32 4.66
CA PHE A 195 -9.34 8.58 5.85
C PHE A 195 -9.02 7.09 5.75
N ARG A 196 -9.42 6.42 4.65
CA ARG A 196 -9.11 5.00 4.38
C ARG A 196 -7.60 4.77 4.39
N THR A 197 -6.85 5.61 3.68
CA THR A 197 -5.39 5.54 3.64
C THR A 197 -4.80 5.67 5.04
N ASN A 198 -5.22 6.66 5.81
CA ASN A 198 -4.69 6.88 7.15
C ASN A 198 -5.05 5.76 8.14
N LEU A 199 -6.28 5.23 8.09
CA LEU A 199 -6.69 4.10 8.94
C LEU A 199 -5.80 2.89 8.67
N LEU A 200 -5.52 2.60 7.39
CA LEU A 200 -4.64 1.51 6.97
C LEU A 200 -3.19 1.77 7.40
N VAL A 201 -2.71 3.02 7.32
CA VAL A 201 -1.42 3.45 7.87
C VAL A 201 -1.37 3.18 9.37
N VAL A 202 -2.25 3.80 10.16
CA VAL A 202 -2.31 3.70 11.64
C VAL A 202 -2.41 2.24 12.10
N ALA A 203 -3.29 1.45 11.50
CA ALA A 203 -3.45 0.03 11.83
C ALA A 203 -2.15 -0.77 11.56
N GLY A 204 -1.45 -0.49 10.47
CA GLY A 204 -0.21 -1.19 10.13
C GLY A 204 0.98 -0.81 11.03
N VAL A 205 1.16 0.47 11.37
CA VAL A 205 2.22 0.87 12.34
C VAL A 205 1.98 0.26 13.72
N VAL A 206 0.74 0.30 14.20
CA VAL A 206 0.38 -0.34 15.49
C VAL A 206 0.47 -1.87 15.39
N GLY A 207 0.21 -2.46 14.23
CA GLY A 207 0.43 -3.88 13.92
C GLY A 207 1.89 -4.30 14.13
N PHE A 208 2.85 -3.59 13.54
CA PHE A 208 4.28 -3.84 13.83
C PHE A 208 4.62 -3.64 15.31
N ALA A 209 4.03 -2.63 15.96
CA ALA A 209 4.27 -2.36 17.37
C ALA A 209 3.84 -3.51 18.30
N THR A 210 2.97 -4.46 17.87
CA THR A 210 2.60 -5.63 18.70
C THR A 210 3.74 -6.65 18.84
N LEU A 211 4.80 -6.58 18.03
CA LEU A 211 6.00 -7.40 18.20
C LEU A 211 6.80 -7.02 19.47
N LEU A 212 6.70 -5.76 19.91
CA LEU A 212 7.41 -5.23 21.08
C LEU A 212 6.83 -5.65 22.46
N PRO A 213 5.50 -5.74 22.69
CA PRO A 213 4.99 -6.46 23.84
C PRO A 213 5.13 -7.98 23.68
N LEU A 214 5.04 -8.54 22.46
CA LEU A 214 5.19 -9.98 22.23
C LEU A 214 6.56 -10.50 22.70
N SER A 215 7.67 -9.84 22.39
CA SER A 215 9.03 -10.24 22.82
C SER A 215 9.27 -10.19 24.35
N ARG A 216 8.23 -9.89 25.14
CA ARG A 216 8.26 -9.80 26.61
C ARG A 216 7.33 -10.82 27.30
N ILE A 217 6.62 -11.64 26.52
CA ILE A 217 5.70 -12.70 26.98
C ILE A 217 6.47 -14.05 26.94
N PRO A 218 6.16 -15.03 27.81
CA PRO A 218 6.64 -16.41 27.64
C PRO A 218 6.37 -16.94 26.22
N ALA A 219 7.29 -17.74 25.68
CA ALA A 219 7.34 -18.16 24.27
C ALA A 219 7.32 -17.03 23.22
N GLY A 220 7.39 -15.75 23.61
CA GLY A 220 7.19 -14.59 22.73
C GLY A 220 8.23 -14.45 21.62
N THR A 221 9.52 -14.37 21.95
CA THR A 221 10.60 -14.27 20.94
C THR A 221 10.67 -15.49 20.02
N GLN A 222 10.26 -16.66 20.51
CA GLN A 222 10.13 -17.88 19.72
C GLN A 222 8.94 -17.78 18.76
N THR A 223 7.79 -17.28 19.23
CA THR A 223 6.60 -17.01 18.40
C THR A 223 6.90 -15.98 17.30
N ILE A 224 7.67 -14.94 17.61
CA ILE A 224 8.19 -14.00 16.60
C ILE A 224 9.06 -14.73 15.58
N THR A 225 10.01 -15.56 16.04
CA THR A 225 10.92 -16.31 15.16
C THR A 225 10.14 -17.26 14.23
N VAL A 226 9.21 -18.05 14.78
CA VAL A 226 8.38 -19.01 14.07
C VAL A 226 7.43 -18.30 13.09
N GLY A 227 6.64 -17.35 13.58
CA GLY A 227 5.62 -16.65 12.80
C GLY A 227 6.19 -15.74 11.72
N LEU A 228 7.27 -14.99 12.00
CA LEU A 228 7.90 -14.14 10.99
C LEU A 228 8.72 -14.95 9.97
N THR A 229 9.35 -16.06 10.36
CA THR A 229 10.01 -16.94 9.36
C THR A 229 8.97 -17.59 8.44
N ALA A 230 7.85 -18.07 9.00
CA ALA A 230 6.74 -18.60 8.21
C ALA A 230 6.18 -17.56 7.24
N THR A 231 5.94 -16.34 7.72
CA THR A 231 5.48 -15.20 6.92
C THR A 231 6.47 -14.85 5.81
N ALA A 232 7.75 -14.71 6.14
CA ALA A 232 8.80 -14.35 5.19
C ALA A 232 8.93 -15.39 4.08
N LEU A 233 8.97 -16.67 4.45
CA LEU A 233 9.05 -17.78 3.51
C LEU A 233 7.78 -17.86 2.66
N ALA A 234 6.59 -17.72 3.24
CA ALA A 234 5.33 -17.80 2.51
C ALA A 234 5.20 -16.71 1.43
N LEU A 235 5.54 -15.45 1.78
CA LEU A 235 5.58 -14.34 0.84
C LEU A 235 6.66 -14.56 -0.24
N THR A 236 7.86 -15.00 0.15
CA THR A 236 8.98 -15.25 -0.77
C THR A 236 8.65 -16.36 -1.76
N VAL A 237 8.14 -17.50 -1.28
CA VAL A 237 7.69 -18.64 -2.10
C VAL A 237 6.57 -18.19 -3.04
N ALA A 238 5.54 -17.51 -2.54
CA ALA A 238 4.43 -17.07 -3.38
C ALA A 238 4.93 -16.25 -4.59
N ARG A 239 5.83 -15.28 -4.36
CA ARG A 239 6.40 -14.44 -5.44
C ARG A 239 7.37 -15.18 -6.36
N ILE A 240 8.06 -16.22 -5.89
CA ILE A 240 8.87 -17.11 -6.75
C ILE A 240 7.97 -17.99 -7.61
N THR A 241 6.92 -18.59 -7.03
CA THR A 241 5.92 -19.36 -7.77
C THR A 241 5.22 -18.50 -8.81
N ASP A 242 4.77 -17.29 -8.46
CA ASP A 242 4.16 -16.33 -9.41
C ASP A 242 5.09 -16.03 -10.61
N ALA A 243 6.41 -16.02 -10.41
CA ALA A 243 7.39 -15.77 -11.47
C ALA A 243 7.67 -16.99 -12.38
N VAL A 244 7.45 -18.21 -11.88
CA VAL A 244 7.77 -19.47 -12.58
C VAL A 244 6.53 -20.11 -13.19
N LEU A 245 5.44 -20.16 -12.40
CA LEU A 245 4.17 -20.81 -12.70
C LEU A 245 3.01 -19.82 -12.45
N PRO A 246 2.79 -18.83 -13.34
CA PRO A 246 1.76 -17.79 -13.19
C PRO A 246 0.31 -18.29 -13.44
N TRP A 247 0.08 -19.61 -13.44
CA TRP A 247 -1.21 -20.26 -13.67
C TRP A 247 -1.43 -21.40 -12.66
N PRO A 248 -2.65 -21.62 -12.16
CA PRO A 248 -3.87 -20.83 -12.40
C PRO A 248 -3.85 -19.48 -11.67
N ARG A 249 -4.34 -18.42 -12.31
CA ARG A 249 -4.51 -17.07 -11.72
C ARG A 249 -5.73 -17.03 -10.79
N LEU A 250 -5.71 -16.13 -9.81
CA LEU A 250 -6.90 -15.84 -8.97
C LEU A 250 -7.87 -14.82 -9.61
N ALA A 251 -7.37 -14.01 -10.55
CA ALA A 251 -8.14 -13.17 -11.46
C ALA A 251 -7.24 -12.78 -12.65
N PRO A 252 -7.76 -12.59 -13.89
CA PRO A 252 -6.93 -12.21 -15.04
C PRO A 252 -6.07 -10.96 -14.79
N GLN A 253 -6.64 -9.98 -14.10
CA GLN A 253 -6.10 -8.62 -13.88
C GLN A 253 -5.16 -8.53 -12.68
N VAL A 254 -5.05 -9.58 -11.86
CA VAL A 254 -4.14 -9.62 -10.71
C VAL A 254 -2.93 -10.49 -11.04
N PRO A 255 -1.69 -9.97 -10.94
CA PRO A 255 -0.47 -10.72 -11.24
C PRO A 255 -0.10 -11.68 -10.09
N ARG A 256 -0.96 -12.67 -9.81
CA ARG A 256 -0.76 -13.74 -8.81
C ARG A 256 -1.43 -15.05 -9.21
N GLY A 257 -0.71 -16.14 -8.98
CA GLY A 257 -1.24 -17.50 -9.06
C GLY A 257 -1.87 -17.96 -7.75
N ALA A 258 -2.97 -18.71 -7.83
CA ALA A 258 -3.51 -19.46 -6.69
C ALA A 258 -2.47 -20.46 -6.16
N ALA A 259 -1.67 -21.04 -7.07
CA ALA A 259 -0.54 -21.92 -6.73
C ALA A 259 0.48 -21.23 -5.82
N GLY A 260 0.82 -19.95 -6.06
CA GLY A 260 1.75 -19.20 -5.21
C GLY A 260 1.21 -18.97 -3.81
N VAL A 261 -0.08 -18.61 -3.70
CA VAL A 261 -0.78 -18.44 -2.43
C VAL A 261 -0.77 -19.74 -1.60
N VAL A 262 -1.14 -20.87 -2.23
CA VAL A 262 -1.23 -22.18 -1.55
C VAL A 262 0.16 -22.71 -1.17
N LEU A 263 1.12 -22.74 -2.10
CA LEU A 263 2.48 -23.23 -1.82
C LEU A 263 3.21 -22.34 -0.80
N GLY A 264 2.99 -21.03 -0.83
CA GLY A 264 3.50 -20.11 0.17
C GLY A 264 2.99 -20.45 1.57
N ALA A 265 1.67 -20.55 1.74
CA ALA A 265 1.06 -20.92 3.03
C ALA A 265 1.51 -22.31 3.52
N MET A 266 1.57 -23.31 2.62
CA MET A 266 2.03 -24.66 2.95
C MET A 266 3.49 -24.70 3.41
N LEU A 267 4.41 -24.05 2.69
CA LEU A 267 5.83 -24.05 3.07
C LEU A 267 6.10 -23.19 4.31
N GLY A 268 5.40 -22.07 4.49
CA GLY A 268 5.45 -21.31 5.74
C GLY A 268 5.03 -22.16 6.96
N THR A 269 3.94 -22.92 6.82
CA THR A 269 3.42 -23.85 7.85
C THR A 269 4.36 -25.03 8.11
N LEU A 270 4.97 -25.59 7.05
CA LEU A 270 5.93 -26.69 7.18
C LEU A 270 7.20 -26.22 7.92
N THR A 271 7.76 -25.08 7.51
CA THR A 271 8.96 -24.52 8.13
C THR A 271 8.69 -24.08 9.58
N SER A 272 7.50 -23.57 9.90
CA SER A 272 7.16 -23.29 11.31
C SER A 272 7.08 -24.55 12.15
N GLY A 273 6.45 -25.62 11.65
CA GLY A 273 6.43 -26.92 12.33
C GLY A 273 7.81 -27.52 12.56
N VAL A 274 8.70 -27.42 11.57
CA VAL A 274 10.11 -27.87 11.67
C VAL A 274 10.92 -27.00 12.63
N LEU A 275 10.74 -25.67 12.64
CA LEU A 275 11.37 -24.82 13.67
C LEU A 275 10.84 -25.17 15.07
N GLY A 276 9.54 -25.48 15.17
CA GLY A 276 8.90 -25.91 16.41
C GLY A 276 9.49 -27.15 17.05
N SER A 277 10.02 -28.12 16.29
CA SER A 277 10.70 -29.30 16.85
C SER A 277 12.04 -28.99 17.53
N PHE A 278 12.58 -27.78 17.36
CA PHE A 278 13.87 -27.36 17.94
C PHE A 278 13.74 -26.22 18.96
N LEU A 279 12.52 -25.71 19.23
CA LEU A 279 12.29 -24.58 20.12
C LEU A 279 11.62 -25.01 21.44
N VAL A 280 12.34 -24.79 22.55
CA VAL A 280 11.87 -25.14 23.91
C VAL A 280 10.56 -24.40 24.23
N GLY A 281 9.49 -25.13 24.55
CA GLY A 281 8.16 -24.56 24.80
C GLY A 281 7.22 -24.63 23.59
N PHE A 282 7.71 -25.07 22.43
CA PHE A 282 6.87 -25.42 21.28
C PHE A 282 6.72 -26.93 21.11
N THR A 283 5.63 -27.31 20.45
CA THR A 283 5.50 -28.61 19.77
C THR A 283 5.50 -28.35 18.25
N PRO A 284 5.81 -29.35 17.41
CA PRO A 284 5.72 -29.18 15.96
C PRO A 284 4.31 -28.72 15.53
N THR A 285 3.26 -29.26 16.17
CA THR A 285 1.86 -28.90 15.89
C THR A 285 1.52 -27.47 16.31
N SER A 286 1.94 -27.01 17.49
CA SER A 286 1.65 -25.63 17.93
C SER A 286 2.43 -24.60 17.10
N ALA A 287 3.66 -24.91 16.69
CA ALA A 287 4.43 -24.05 15.79
C ALA A 287 3.86 -24.05 14.37
N ALA A 288 3.40 -25.21 13.86
CA ALA A 288 2.67 -25.29 12.60
C ALA A 288 1.42 -24.38 12.62
N LEU A 289 0.62 -24.41 13.69
CA LEU A 289 -0.57 -23.54 13.82
C LEU A 289 -0.23 -22.04 13.90
N VAL A 290 0.79 -21.65 14.68
CA VAL A 290 1.29 -20.26 14.74
C VAL A 290 1.73 -19.78 13.36
N GLY A 291 2.53 -20.58 12.65
CA GLY A 291 3.05 -20.22 11.33
C GLY A 291 1.99 -20.27 10.23
N LEU A 292 1.02 -21.19 10.30
CA LEU A 292 -0.12 -21.23 9.39
C LEU A 292 -0.94 -19.94 9.47
N VAL A 293 -1.27 -19.51 10.69
CA VAL A 293 -2.02 -18.26 10.90
C VAL A 293 -1.21 -17.06 10.40
N ALA A 294 0.06 -16.94 10.79
CA ALA A 294 0.92 -15.83 10.37
C ALA A 294 1.12 -15.79 8.84
N ALA A 295 1.41 -16.94 8.20
CA ALA A 295 1.60 -17.06 6.76
C ALA A 295 0.31 -16.79 5.98
N ALA A 296 -0.83 -17.37 6.39
CA ALA A 296 -2.10 -17.15 5.73
C ALA A 296 -2.54 -15.69 5.84
N THR A 297 -2.47 -15.08 7.03
CA THR A 297 -2.74 -13.64 7.21
C THR A 297 -1.83 -12.78 6.32
N ALA A 298 -0.53 -13.09 6.26
CA ALA A 298 0.40 -12.32 5.44
C ALA A 298 0.13 -12.43 3.94
N VAL A 299 -0.09 -13.64 3.44
CA VAL A 299 -0.34 -13.90 2.01
C VAL A 299 -1.69 -13.34 1.58
N LEU A 300 -2.73 -13.41 2.41
CA LEU A 300 -4.03 -12.78 2.14
C LEU A 300 -3.96 -11.25 2.15
N ALA A 301 -3.15 -10.65 3.05
CA ALA A 301 -2.93 -9.21 3.07
C ALA A 301 -2.13 -8.72 1.85
N ASP A 302 -1.08 -9.45 1.47
CA ASP A 302 -0.31 -9.20 0.24
C ASP A 302 -1.24 -9.34 -0.99
N LEU A 303 -2.08 -10.39 -1.05
CA LEU A 303 -3.10 -10.60 -2.09
C LEU A 303 -4.09 -9.43 -2.17
N ALA A 304 -4.59 -8.93 -1.04
CA ALA A 304 -5.51 -7.79 -0.99
C ALA A 304 -4.89 -6.49 -1.52
N VAL A 305 -3.58 -6.27 -1.32
CA VAL A 305 -2.85 -5.16 -1.98
C VAL A 305 -2.87 -5.33 -3.50
N GLY A 306 -2.71 -6.55 -4.01
CA GLY A 306 -2.77 -6.85 -5.45
C GLY A 306 -4.14 -6.56 -6.08
N TYR A 307 -5.23 -6.99 -5.43
CA TYR A 307 -6.59 -6.65 -5.87
C TYR A 307 -6.88 -5.15 -5.77
N ALA A 308 -6.41 -4.48 -4.70
CA ALA A 308 -6.59 -3.03 -4.54
C ALA A 308 -5.80 -2.23 -5.59
N GLU A 309 -4.69 -2.74 -6.10
CA GLU A 309 -3.97 -2.15 -7.23
C GLU A 309 -4.72 -2.37 -8.55
N ALA A 310 -5.11 -3.62 -8.86
CA ALA A 310 -5.83 -3.95 -10.08
C ALA A 310 -7.14 -3.15 -10.20
N GLY A 311 -7.89 -3.00 -9.10
CA GLY A 311 -9.11 -2.17 -9.06
C GLY A 311 -8.87 -0.69 -9.39
N ARG A 312 -7.72 -0.12 -9.01
CA ARG A 312 -7.36 1.27 -9.36
C ARG A 312 -6.98 1.41 -10.83
N LEU A 313 -6.27 0.43 -11.39
CA LEU A 313 -5.92 0.40 -12.82
C LEU A 313 -7.18 0.25 -13.70
N MET A 314 -8.12 -0.62 -13.32
CA MET A 314 -9.42 -0.74 -13.98
C MET A 314 -10.29 0.53 -13.84
N ALA A 315 -10.16 1.27 -12.74
CA ALA A 315 -10.77 2.59 -12.57
C ALA A 315 -10.06 3.73 -13.36
N GLY A 316 -9.04 3.42 -14.16
CA GLY A 316 -8.30 4.40 -14.97
C GLY A 316 -7.34 5.30 -14.17
N GLU A 317 -7.00 4.95 -12.92
CA GLU A 317 -6.02 5.72 -12.16
C GLU A 317 -4.59 5.52 -12.72
N PRO A 318 -3.74 6.57 -12.74
CA PRO A 318 -2.38 6.47 -13.23
C PRO A 318 -1.53 5.55 -12.33
N PRO A 319 -0.64 4.72 -12.91
CA PRO A 319 0.22 3.82 -12.15
C PRO A 319 1.12 4.59 -11.18
N THR A 320 1.33 4.01 -10.01
CA THR A 320 1.99 4.65 -8.87
C THR A 320 3.51 4.49 -8.94
N PHE A 321 4.27 5.12 -8.04
CA PHE A 321 5.74 4.97 -8.06
C PHE A 321 6.15 3.52 -7.85
N TRP A 322 6.86 2.97 -8.84
CA TRP A 322 7.19 1.55 -8.98
C TRP A 322 7.79 0.93 -7.71
N ILE A 323 8.74 1.60 -7.04
CA ILE A 323 9.36 1.06 -5.82
C ILE A 323 8.31 0.89 -4.70
N ALA A 324 7.60 1.96 -4.36
CA ALA A 324 6.66 1.99 -3.23
C ALA A 324 5.54 0.95 -3.37
N ARG A 325 4.97 0.84 -4.58
CA ARG A 325 3.87 -0.08 -4.94
C ARG A 325 4.18 -1.53 -4.55
N HIS A 326 5.33 -2.03 -4.96
CA HIS A 326 5.69 -3.43 -4.76
C HIS A 326 6.17 -3.76 -3.35
N MET A 327 6.54 -2.74 -2.55
CA MET A 327 6.87 -2.90 -1.14
C MET A 327 5.63 -2.99 -0.25
N GLN A 328 4.51 -2.33 -0.61
CA GLN A 328 3.27 -2.34 0.18
C GLN A 328 2.78 -3.75 0.52
N GLY A 329 2.94 -4.71 -0.40
CA GLY A 329 2.49 -6.08 -0.27
C GLY A 329 3.13 -6.83 0.90
N PRO A 330 4.46 -7.12 0.87
CA PRO A 330 5.15 -7.75 1.99
C PRO A 330 5.10 -6.95 3.29
N LEU A 331 5.14 -5.61 3.21
CA LEU A 331 5.00 -4.72 4.38
C LEU A 331 3.62 -4.86 5.03
N GLY A 332 2.54 -4.90 4.25
CA GLY A 332 1.17 -5.18 4.72
C GLY A 332 1.02 -6.61 5.26
N GLY A 333 1.65 -7.57 4.61
CA GLY A 333 1.69 -8.96 5.04
C GLY A 333 2.23 -9.12 6.47
N ILE A 334 3.42 -8.59 6.73
CA ILE A 334 4.04 -8.66 8.05
C ILE A 334 3.28 -7.79 9.08
N ALA A 335 2.79 -6.61 8.69
CA ALA A 335 2.03 -5.73 9.58
C ALA A 335 0.76 -6.37 10.15
N LEU A 336 0.09 -7.26 9.39
CA LEU A 336 -1.07 -8.01 9.88
C LEU A 336 -0.71 -9.38 10.49
N ALA A 337 0.38 -10.02 10.07
CA ALA A 337 0.89 -11.22 10.72
C ALA A 337 1.39 -10.97 12.15
N ALA A 338 1.94 -9.78 12.43
CA ALA A 338 2.43 -9.39 13.75
C ALA A 338 1.38 -9.44 14.89
N PRO A 339 0.18 -8.83 14.77
CA PRO A 339 -0.88 -8.97 15.77
C PRO A 339 -1.48 -10.38 15.78
N ALA A 340 -1.54 -11.07 14.64
CA ALA A 340 -2.01 -12.46 14.59
C ALA A 340 -1.09 -13.41 15.39
N ALA A 341 0.23 -13.25 15.24
CA ALA A 341 1.23 -13.98 16.03
C ALA A 341 1.17 -13.64 17.53
N TYR A 342 0.89 -12.38 17.89
CA TYR A 342 0.62 -12.02 19.29
C TYR A 342 -0.58 -12.78 19.85
N LEU A 343 -1.71 -12.78 19.12
CA LEU A 343 -2.94 -13.44 19.57
C LEU A 343 -2.74 -14.94 19.72
N MET A 344 -2.05 -15.60 18.78
CA MET A 344 -1.70 -17.02 18.93
C MET A 344 -0.81 -17.27 20.16
N CYS A 345 0.16 -16.39 20.45
CA CYS A 345 1.04 -16.52 21.62
C CYS A 345 0.32 -16.37 22.97
N VAL A 346 -0.83 -15.68 23.01
CA VAL A 346 -1.56 -15.40 24.27
C VAL A 346 -2.81 -16.27 24.42
N LEU A 347 -3.29 -16.89 23.35
CA LEU A 347 -4.50 -17.73 23.35
C LEU A 347 -4.21 -19.23 23.17
N PHE A 348 -2.99 -19.62 22.80
CA PHE A 348 -2.66 -21.00 22.41
C PHE A 348 -1.35 -21.56 22.98
N LEU A 349 -0.54 -20.75 23.68
CA LEU A 349 0.76 -21.11 24.28
C LEU A 349 0.81 -20.72 25.77
#